data_AF-A0A3D0R7S2-F1
#
_entry.id   AF-A0A3D0R7S2-F1
#
_cell.length_a   1.000
_cell.length_b   1.000
_cell.length_c   1.000
_cell.angle_alpha   90.00
_cell.angle_beta   90.00
_cell.angle_gamma   90.00
#
_symmetry.space_group_name_H-M   'P 1'
#
loop_
_entity.id
_entity.type
_entity.pdbx_description
1 polymer ?
#
loop_
_entity_poly.entity_id
_entity_poly.type
_entity_poly.pdbx_seq_one_letter_code
_entity_poly.pdbx_strand_id
1 'polypeptide(L)'
;SENADFAEIVEQNGFTFIGPRADTIRLMGDKVSAIAAMKKAGVPCVPGSDGPLSDDDKRNLHLGAQIGYPVIIKAAGGGGGRG
;
A
#
# COMPACT_ATOMS: atom_id res chain seq x y z
N SER A 1 7.26 12.91 3.61
CA SER A 1 8.29 12.00 4.12
C SER A 1 8.39 10.72 3.31
N GLU A 2 7.30 10.22 2.72
CA GLU A 2 7.24 8.91 2.05
C GLU A 2 7.49 8.98 0.53
N ASN A 3 8.43 9.82 0.09
CA ASN A 3 8.83 9.88 -1.33
C ASN A 3 10.12 9.08 -1.53
N ALA A 4 10.02 7.92 -2.19
CA ALA A 4 11.15 7.03 -2.42
C ALA A 4 12.22 7.63 -3.33
N ASP A 5 11.80 8.34 -4.38
CA ASP A 5 12.72 8.94 -5.35
C ASP A 5 13.56 10.04 -4.67
N PHE A 6 12.95 10.81 -3.76
CA PHE A 6 13.69 11.78 -2.95
C PHE A 6 14.73 11.10 -2.05
N ALA A 7 14.36 10.03 -1.34
CA ALA A 7 15.31 9.30 -0.49
C ALA A 7 16.48 8.73 -1.30
N GLU A 8 16.19 8.15 -2.47
CA GLU A 8 17.20 7.61 -3.38
C GLU A 8 18.15 8.70 -3.90
N ILE A 9 17.62 9.85 -4.32
CA ILE A 9 18.45 10.98 -4.77
C ILE A 9 19.36 11.49 -3.65
N VAL A 10 18.87 11.59 -2.41
CA VAL A 10 19.68 12.01 -1.26
C VAL A 10 20.86 11.06 -1.05
N GLU A 11 20.60 9.74 -1.02
CA GLU A 11 21.63 8.71 -0.84
C GLU A 11 22.63 8.68 -2.01
N GLN A 12 22.16 8.80 -3.27
CA GLN A 12 23.01 8.83 -4.46
C GLN A 12 23.96 10.03 -4.50
N ASN A 13 23.61 11.13 -3.84
CA ASN A 13 24.46 12.32 -3.73
C ASN A 13 25.38 12.29 -2.50
N GLY A 14 25.52 11.14 -1.84
CA GLY A 14 26.44 10.94 -0.72
C GLY A 14 25.93 11.48 0.63
N PHE A 15 24.66 11.86 0.70
CA PHE A 15 24.04 12.27 1.96
C PHE A 15 23.31 11.10 2.62
N THR A 16 23.24 11.12 3.95
CA THR A 16 22.40 10.17 4.68
C THR A 16 20.96 10.68 4.69
N PHE A 17 20.05 9.91 4.12
CA PHE A 17 18.62 10.16 4.30
C PHE A 17 18.20 9.71 5.72
N ILE A 18 17.65 10.64 6.51
CA ILE A 18 17.14 10.32 7.86
C ILE A 18 15.71 9.76 7.72
N GLY A 19 15.62 8.46 7.45
CA GLY A 19 14.37 7.75 7.25
C GLY A 19 14.58 6.32 6.76
N PRO A 20 13.51 5.61 6.36
CA PRO A 20 13.63 4.31 5.73
C PRO A 20 14.31 4.41 4.36
N ARG A 21 14.90 3.30 3.92
CA ARG A 21 15.51 3.18 2.58
C ARG A 21 14.47 3.37 1.48
N ALA A 22 14.91 3.82 0.30
CA ALA A 22 14.02 4.08 -0.84
C ALA A 22 13.20 2.84 -1.25
N ASP A 23 13.80 1.65 -1.26
CA ASP A 23 13.11 0.38 -1.54
C ASP A 23 12.00 0.06 -0.52
N THR A 24 12.25 0.35 0.75
CA THR A 24 11.29 0.21 1.85
C THR A 24 10.15 1.20 1.69
N ILE A 25 10.43 2.44 1.29
CA ILE A 25 9.39 3.44 0.99
C ILE A 25 8.51 2.98 -0.17
N ARG A 26 9.09 2.44 -1.25
CA ARG A 26 8.29 1.91 -2.38
C ARG A 26 7.40 0.74 -1.96
N LEU A 27 7.96 -0.20 -1.21
CA LEU A 27 7.22 -1.37 -0.72
C LEU A 27 6.08 -0.99 0.23
N MET A 28 6.31 -0.03 1.12
CA MET A 28 5.34 0.31 2.16
C MET A 28 4.38 1.44 1.75
N GLY A 29 4.73 2.20 0.71
CA GLY A 29 3.91 3.31 0.19
C GLY A 29 2.70 2.86 -0.63
N ASP A 30 2.73 1.65 -1.19
CA ASP A 30 1.58 1.02 -1.84
C ASP A 30 0.91 0.03 -0.88
N LYS A 31 -0.34 0.30 -0.50
CA LYS A 31 -1.05 -0.51 0.51
C LYS A 31 -1.22 -1.97 0.11
N VAL A 32 -1.33 -2.28 -1.18
CA VAL A 32 -1.49 -3.66 -1.63
C VAL A 32 -0.21 -4.45 -1.39
N SER A 33 0.93 -3.93 -1.86
CA SER A 33 2.24 -4.55 -1.66
C SER A 33 2.66 -4.55 -0.20
N ALA A 34 2.34 -3.52 0.58
CA ALA A 34 2.55 -3.47 2.02
C ALA A 34 1.78 -4.59 2.74
N ILE A 35 0.48 -4.77 2.46
CA ILE A 35 -0.32 -5.86 3.03
C ILE A 35 0.26 -7.23 2.65
N ALA A 36 0.67 -7.40 1.39
CA ALA A 36 1.29 -8.65 0.94
C ALA A 36 2.60 -8.94 1.68
N ALA A 37 3.45 -7.93 1.89
CA ALA A 37 4.69 -8.05 2.64
C ALA A 37 4.44 -8.43 4.11
N MET A 38 3.45 -7.77 4.75
CA MET A 38 3.10 -8.03 6.15
C MET A 38 2.48 -9.43 6.33
N LYS A 39 1.62 -9.88 5.41
CA LYS A 39 1.10 -11.26 5.39
C LYS A 39 2.24 -12.28 5.24
N LYS A 40 3.20 -12.04 4.34
CA LYS A 40 4.38 -12.90 4.16
C LYS A 40 5.25 -12.96 5.41
N ALA A 41 5.31 -11.87 6.18
CA ALA A 41 6.00 -11.80 7.46
C ALA A 41 5.21 -12.44 8.63
N GLY A 42 4.03 -13.02 8.36
CA GLY A 42 3.19 -13.64 9.39
C GLY A 42 2.38 -12.65 10.24
N VAL A 43 2.30 -11.38 9.82
CA VAL A 43 1.53 -10.36 10.54
C VAL A 43 0.06 -10.43 10.13
N PRO A 44 -0.88 -10.58 11.08
CA PRO A 44 -2.31 -10.53 10.79
C PRO A 44 -2.70 -9.20 10.14
N CYS A 45 -3.48 -9.28 9.06
CA CYS A 45 -3.94 -8.11 8.32
C CYS A 45 -5.46 -8.14 8.19
N VAL A 46 -6.08 -6.95 8.10
CA VAL A 46 -7.53 -6.83 7.88
C VAL A 46 -7.90 -7.51 6.54
N PRO A 47 -8.97 -8.33 6.50
CA PRO A 47 -9.45 -8.92 5.26
C PRO A 47 -9.78 -7.85 4.22
N GLY A 48 -9.54 -8.16 2.94
CA GLY A 48 -9.73 -7.20 1.85
C GLY A 48 -9.76 -7.91 0.50
N SER A 49 -9.57 -7.15 -0.57
CA SER A 49 -9.62 -7.62 -1.96
C SER A 49 -8.45 -8.51 -2.39
N ASP A 50 -7.44 -8.70 -1.54
CA ASP A 50 -6.20 -9.44 -1.83
C ASP A 50 -5.48 -8.98 -3.12
N GLY A 51 -5.62 -7.70 -3.44
CA GLY A 51 -5.09 -7.09 -4.65
C GLY A 51 -5.77 -5.75 -4.96
N PRO A 52 -5.34 -5.04 -6.02
CA PRO A 52 -6.04 -3.86 -6.50
C PRO A 52 -7.41 -4.25 -7.07
N LEU A 53 -8.36 -3.31 -7.01
CA LEU A 53 -9.62 -3.44 -7.74
C LEU A 53 -9.39 -3.21 -9.24
N SER A 54 -10.24 -3.81 -10.06
CA SER A 54 -10.26 -3.63 -11.52
C SER A 54 -11.46 -2.77 -11.94
N ASP A 55 -11.56 -2.40 -13.21
CA ASP A 55 -12.74 -1.71 -13.76
C ASP A 55 -13.98 -2.62 -13.95
N ASP A 56 -13.92 -3.88 -13.48
CA ASP A 56 -15.05 -4.81 -13.44
C ASP A 56 -15.90 -4.60 -12.19
N ASP A 57 -17.00 -3.84 -12.35
CA ASP A 57 -17.95 -3.55 -11.29
C ASP A 57 -18.59 -4.80 -10.68
N LYS A 58 -18.89 -5.83 -11.48
CA LYS A 58 -19.54 -7.04 -10.97
C LYS A 58 -18.61 -7.79 -10.03
N ARG A 59 -17.32 -7.89 -10.40
CA ARG A 59 -16.28 -8.47 -9.55
C ARG A 59 -16.11 -7.66 -8.27
N ASN A 60 -16.05 -6.34 -8.36
CA ASN A 60 -15.84 -5.47 -7.19
C ASN A 60 -17.00 -5.55 -6.19
N LEU A 61 -18.25 -5.58 -6.68
CA LEU A 61 -19.44 -5.76 -5.84
C LEU A 61 -19.47 -7.14 -5.18
N HIS A 62 -19.09 -8.19 -5.90
CA HIS A 62 -18.98 -9.53 -5.35
C HIS A 62 -17.96 -9.59 -4.20
N LEU A 63 -16.77 -9.00 -4.37
CA LEU A 63 -15.76 -8.91 -3.33
C LEU A 63 -16.29 -8.17 -2.09
N GLY A 64 -16.99 -7.05 -2.28
CA GLY A 64 -17.61 -6.31 -1.18
C GLY A 64 -18.60 -7.16 -0.38
N ALA A 65 -19.45 -7.92 -1.08
CA ALA A 65 -20.39 -8.84 -0.43
C ALA A 65 -19.70 -10.01 0.29
N GLN A 66 -18.61 -10.56 -0.28
CA GLN A 66 -17.83 -11.63 0.34
C GLN A 66 -17.10 -11.18 1.61
N ILE A 67 -16.57 -9.95 1.63
CA ILE A 67 -15.92 -9.36 2.81
C ILE A 67 -16.96 -9.01 3.88
N GLY A 68 -18.15 -8.56 3.47
CA GLY A 68 -19.24 -8.14 4.35
C GLY A 68 -19.25 -6.63 4.56
N TYR A 69 -20.44 -6.03 4.39
CA TYR A 69 -20.63 -4.60 4.56
C TYR A 69 -20.81 -4.20 6.04
N PRO A 70 -20.42 -2.96 6.43
CA PRO A 70 -19.82 -1.92 5.60
C PRO A 70 -18.35 -2.17 5.26
N VAL A 71 -17.94 -1.77 4.05
CA VAL A 71 -16.54 -1.82 3.59
C VAL A 71 -15.97 -0.42 3.41
N ILE A 72 -14.63 -0.31 3.40
CA ILE A 72 -13.92 0.96 3.18
C ILE A 72 -13.13 0.87 1.88
N ILE A 73 -13.41 1.77 0.95
CA ILE A 73 -12.58 1.98 -0.24
C ILE A 73 -11.35 2.80 0.16
N LYS A 74 -10.16 2.39 -0.30
CA LYS A 74 -8.90 3.10 -0.04
C LYS A 74 -8.08 3.18 -1.32
N ALA A 75 -7.55 4.36 -1.64
CA ALA A 75 -6.53 4.47 -2.68
C ALA A 75 -5.23 3.72 -2.27
N ALA A 76 -4.63 2.99 -3.20
CA ALA A 76 -3.46 2.15 -2.95
C ALA A 76 -2.22 2.98 -2.55
N GLY A 77 -1.92 4.05 -3.28
CA GLY A 77 -0.85 5.02 -2.96
C GLY A 77 -1.31 6.27 -2.20
N GLY A 78 -2.52 6.26 -1.62
CA GLY A 78 -3.07 7.42 -0.92
C GLY A 78 -2.59 7.55 0.54
N GLY A 79 -2.35 8.78 1.00
CA GLY A 79 -1.89 9.10 2.36
C GLY A 79 -2.59 10.32 2.97
N GLY A 80 -2.47 10.51 4.29
CA GLY A 80 -3.01 11.68 4.98
C GLY A 80 -4.55 11.77 5.03
N GLY A 81 -5.24 10.63 4.95
CA GLY A 81 -6.71 10.58 4.95
C GLY A 81 -7.34 11.01 3.62
N ARG A 82 -6.54 11.13 2.55
CA ARG A 82 -7.01 11.43 1.19
C ARG A 82 -6.83 10.21 0.31
N GLY A 83 -7.86 9.88 -0.46
CA GLY A 83 -7.90 8.69 -1.33
C GLY A 83 -9.09 7.81 -1.01
#